data_AF-A0A440IBM6-F1
#
_entry.id   AF-A0A440IBM6-F1
#
_cell.length_a   1.000
_cell.length_b   1.000
_cell.length_c   1.000
_cell.angle_alpha   90.00
_cell.angle_beta   90.00
_cell.angle_gamma   90.00
#
_symmetry.space_group_name_H-M   'P 1'
#
loop_
_entity.id
_entity.type
_entity.pdbx_description
1 polymer ?
#
loop_
_entity_poly.entity_id
_entity_poly.type
_entity_poly.pdbx_seq_one_letter_code
_entity_poly.pdbx_strand_id
1 'polypeptide(L)'
;MAESIFLSAGVPDPRRGPEFAATADTVAITAAVSALAYVALGRRRIIWGGHPAITPMIFVMCEGMNIDYAEWVTLYQSEFFKDEFPEDNERFRNVVFTERLNNDREASLKLMRQRMFNEHEFKAAVFIGGMGGIIAEYEMFRRLQPRAKVIPVTSTGGASLEVAAKLGEVPPDFRDQRDYVALFHEHLDISVKEERFRVPGDQPVAVEERFWRPEH
;
A
#
# COMPACT_ATOMS: atom_id res chain seq x y z
N MET A 1 -7.32 -8.30 16.18
CA MET A 1 -6.19 -8.31 15.22
C MET A 1 -6.12 -6.94 14.57
N ALA A 2 -4.93 -6.43 14.28
CA ALA A 2 -4.75 -5.15 13.59
C ALA A 2 -5.40 -5.20 12.19
N GLU A 3 -6.13 -4.15 11.80
CA GLU A 3 -6.75 -4.08 10.48
C GLU A 3 -5.67 -3.89 9.40
N SER A 4 -5.90 -4.43 8.21
CA SER A 4 -4.95 -4.40 7.09
C SER A 4 -5.36 -3.39 6.02
N ILE A 5 -4.36 -2.76 5.42
CA ILE A 5 -4.46 -1.85 4.28
C ILE A 5 -3.66 -2.44 3.12
N PHE A 6 -4.30 -2.56 1.95
CA PHE A 6 -3.62 -2.91 0.72
C PHE A 6 -2.96 -1.66 0.13
N LEU A 7 -1.66 -1.74 -0.19
CA LEU A 7 -0.94 -0.70 -0.91
C LEU A 7 -0.65 -1.15 -2.34
N SER A 8 -1.17 -0.41 -3.31
CA SER A 8 -0.78 -0.50 -4.72
C SER A 8 -0.13 0.81 -5.12
N ALA A 9 1.20 0.80 -5.27
CA ALA A 9 1.95 2.00 -5.58
C ALA A 9 3.08 1.70 -6.55
N GLY A 10 3.38 2.66 -7.42
CA GLY A 10 4.50 2.56 -8.35
C GLY A 10 4.88 3.90 -8.97
N VAL A 11 6.08 3.95 -9.50
CA VAL A 11 6.57 5.10 -10.27
C VAL A 11 6.57 4.70 -11.75
N PRO A 12 5.79 5.38 -12.62
CA PRO A 12 5.73 5.02 -14.03
C PRO A 12 7.09 5.16 -14.72
N ASP A 13 7.43 4.16 -15.54
CA ASP A 13 8.58 4.22 -16.44
C ASP A 13 8.13 4.86 -17.77
N PRO A 14 8.64 6.06 -18.15
CA PRO A 14 8.26 6.74 -19.38
C PRO A 14 8.46 5.91 -20.66
N ARG A 15 9.37 4.91 -20.63
CA ARG A 15 9.63 4.04 -21.78
C ARG A 15 8.60 2.92 -21.92
N ARG A 16 7.96 2.54 -20.82
CA ARG A 16 7.03 1.39 -20.75
C ARG A 16 5.56 1.80 -20.69
N GLY A 17 5.28 2.98 -20.15
CA GLY A 17 3.92 3.53 -20.01
C GLY A 17 3.95 5.05 -20.13
N PRO A 18 4.26 5.60 -21.32
CA PRO A 18 4.34 7.05 -21.53
C PRO A 18 3.05 7.78 -21.18
N GLU A 19 1.89 7.17 -21.39
CA GLU A 19 0.57 7.71 -21.04
C GLU A 19 0.40 7.91 -19.52
N PHE A 20 0.92 6.98 -18.71
CA PHE A 20 0.91 7.10 -17.26
C PHE A 20 1.95 8.11 -16.79
N ALA A 21 3.15 8.06 -17.37
CA ALA A 21 4.25 8.97 -17.03
C ALA A 21 3.93 10.43 -17.37
N ALA A 22 3.13 10.69 -18.41
CA ALA A 22 2.76 12.05 -18.82
C ALA A 22 1.99 12.83 -17.75
N THR A 23 1.31 12.14 -16.83
CA THR A 23 0.53 12.76 -15.75
C THR A 23 1.11 12.52 -14.37
N ALA A 24 2.05 11.59 -14.24
CA ALA A 24 2.60 11.18 -12.96
C ALA A 24 3.47 12.26 -12.35
N ASP A 25 3.19 12.56 -11.08
CA ASP A 25 4.04 13.43 -10.27
C ASP A 25 4.84 12.56 -9.30
N THR A 26 6.12 12.33 -9.62
CA THR A 26 6.99 11.46 -8.83
C THR A 26 7.24 11.99 -7.42
N VAL A 27 7.21 13.31 -7.24
CA VAL A 27 7.34 13.95 -5.92
C VAL A 27 6.09 13.68 -5.10
N ALA A 28 4.91 13.87 -5.70
CA ALA A 28 3.63 13.54 -5.08
C ALA A 28 3.51 12.05 -4.74
N ILE A 29 3.93 11.14 -5.63
CA ILE A 29 3.95 9.69 -5.37
C ILE A 29 4.79 9.39 -4.13
N THR A 30 6.01 9.91 -4.08
CA THR A 30 6.94 9.69 -2.97
C THR A 30 6.36 10.24 -1.66
N ALA A 31 5.83 11.47 -1.69
CA ALA A 31 5.22 12.11 -0.52
C ALA A 31 3.99 11.34 -0.03
N ALA A 32 3.12 10.86 -0.93
CA ALA A 32 1.93 10.10 -0.58
C ALA A 32 2.30 8.73 0.01
N VAL A 33 3.28 8.02 -0.54
CA VAL A 33 3.76 6.75 0.03
C VAL A 33 4.32 6.96 1.43
N SER A 34 5.19 7.95 1.62
CA SER A 34 5.76 8.28 2.93
C SER A 34 4.67 8.69 3.93
N ALA A 35 3.68 9.47 3.49
CA ALA A 35 2.56 9.86 4.35
C ALA A 35 1.68 8.67 4.72
N LEU A 36 1.42 7.73 3.80
CA LEU A 36 0.69 6.49 4.12
C LEU A 36 1.46 5.65 5.13
N ALA A 37 2.76 5.43 4.89
CA ALA A 37 3.64 4.71 5.80
C ALA A 37 3.63 5.36 7.17
N TYR A 38 3.77 6.69 7.22
CA TYR A 38 3.61 7.46 8.43
C TYR A 38 2.24 7.23 9.05
N VAL A 39 1.11 7.47 8.41
CA VAL A 39 -0.19 7.37 9.10
C VAL A 39 -0.51 5.95 9.57
N ALA A 40 -0.24 4.94 8.74
CA ALA A 40 -0.70 3.58 8.97
C ALA A 40 0.24 2.73 9.83
N LEU A 41 1.56 2.77 9.63
CA LEU A 41 2.44 1.78 10.24
C LEU A 41 2.56 1.94 11.77
N GLY A 42 2.57 0.84 12.50
CA GLY A 42 2.43 0.85 13.97
C GLY A 42 1.00 1.00 14.45
N ARG A 43 0.02 1.16 13.54
CA ARG A 43 -1.42 1.20 13.84
C ARG A 43 -2.20 0.19 13.02
N ARG A 44 -1.84 0.01 11.76
CA ARG A 44 -2.46 -0.89 10.78
C ARG A 44 -1.38 -1.63 10.03
N ARG A 45 -1.68 -2.85 9.58
CA ARG A 45 -0.76 -3.62 8.73
C ARG A 45 -0.81 -3.12 7.30
N ILE A 46 0.33 -3.05 6.64
CA ILE A 46 0.42 -2.78 5.20
C ILE A 46 0.76 -4.07 4.47
N ILE A 47 -0.07 -4.45 3.49
CA ILE A 47 0.14 -5.66 2.67
C ILE A 47 0.19 -5.24 1.21
N TRP A 48 1.16 -5.75 0.46
CA TRP A 48 1.41 -5.27 -0.91
C TRP A 48 2.38 -6.14 -1.72
N GLY A 49 2.60 -5.77 -2.98
CA GLY A 49 3.40 -6.53 -3.96
C GLY A 49 4.87 -6.12 -4.13
N GLY A 50 5.38 -5.14 -3.37
CA GLY A 50 6.81 -4.81 -3.32
C GLY A 50 7.40 -4.14 -4.56
N HIS A 51 6.85 -2.99 -4.95
CA HIS A 51 7.45 -2.23 -6.04
C HIS A 51 8.88 -1.77 -5.67
N PRO A 52 9.91 -1.98 -6.52
CA PRO A 52 11.32 -1.74 -6.17
C PRO A 52 11.63 -0.31 -5.70
N ALA A 53 10.97 0.69 -6.29
CA ALA A 53 11.13 2.08 -5.86
C ALA A 53 10.47 2.42 -4.51
N ILE A 54 9.48 1.62 -4.09
CA ILE A 54 8.66 1.88 -2.89
C ILE A 54 9.18 1.08 -1.70
N THR A 55 9.76 -0.10 -1.94
CA THR A 55 10.15 -1.05 -0.89
C THR A 55 11.19 -0.46 0.07
N PRO A 56 12.27 0.18 -0.41
CA PRO A 56 13.23 0.86 0.45
C PRO A 56 12.61 2.01 1.25
N MET A 57 11.63 2.72 0.70
CA MET A 57 10.99 3.84 1.39
C MET A 57 10.19 3.36 2.61
N ILE A 58 9.40 2.30 2.47
CA ILE A 58 8.64 1.72 3.59
C ILE A 58 9.60 1.23 4.68
N PHE A 59 10.71 0.60 4.29
CA PHE A 59 11.73 0.13 5.22
C PHE A 59 12.32 1.27 6.06
N VAL A 60 12.80 2.34 5.39
CA VAL A 60 13.37 3.51 6.08
C VAL A 60 12.35 4.18 7.01
N MET A 61 11.08 4.24 6.61
CA MET A 61 10.00 4.76 7.46
C MET A 61 9.79 3.89 8.71
N CYS A 62 9.84 2.56 8.59
CA CYS A 62 9.76 1.68 9.75
C CYS A 62 10.91 1.90 10.73
N GLU A 63 12.15 1.98 10.22
CA GLU A 63 13.33 2.23 11.05
C GLU A 63 13.25 3.58 11.77
N GLY A 64 12.89 4.65 11.03
CA GLY A 64 12.78 6.00 11.59
C GLY A 64 11.69 6.13 12.67
N MET A 65 10.65 5.30 12.64
CA MET A 65 9.58 5.27 13.63
C MET A 65 9.76 4.22 14.73
N ASN A 66 10.88 3.46 14.72
CA ASN A 66 11.16 2.37 15.67
C ASN A 66 10.02 1.33 15.75
N ILE A 67 9.46 0.95 14.61
CA ILE A 67 8.46 -0.11 14.50
C ILE A 67 9.08 -1.34 13.84
N ASP A 68 8.58 -2.53 14.17
CA ASP A 68 9.07 -3.76 13.55
C ASP A 68 8.45 -3.94 12.17
N TYR A 69 9.27 -3.71 11.13
CA TYR A 69 8.86 -3.91 9.75
C TYR A 69 8.30 -5.31 9.49
N ALA A 70 8.92 -6.35 10.07
CA ALA A 70 8.58 -7.73 9.77
C ALA A 70 7.17 -8.11 10.25
N GLU A 71 6.69 -7.40 11.28
CA GLU A 71 5.40 -7.64 11.92
C GLU A 71 4.27 -6.75 11.39
N TRP A 72 4.60 -5.54 10.93
CA TRP A 72 3.61 -4.56 10.42
C TRP A 72 3.45 -4.57 8.90
N VAL A 73 4.39 -5.15 8.18
CA VAL A 73 4.36 -5.24 6.72
C VAL A 73 4.20 -6.71 6.31
N THR A 74 3.50 -6.98 5.22
CA THR A 74 3.51 -8.29 4.56
C THR A 74 3.75 -8.07 3.08
N LEU A 75 4.86 -8.59 2.58
CA LEU A 75 5.26 -8.44 1.20
C LEU A 75 4.91 -9.71 0.41
N TYR A 76 4.16 -9.58 -0.68
CA TYR A 76 3.93 -10.66 -1.63
C TYR A 76 4.85 -10.50 -2.83
N GLN A 77 5.57 -11.56 -3.20
CA GLN A 77 6.44 -11.57 -4.37
C GLN A 77 6.31 -12.87 -5.14
N SER A 78 6.17 -12.77 -6.46
CA SER A 78 6.19 -13.96 -7.30
C SER A 78 7.62 -14.42 -7.53
N GLU A 79 7.85 -15.74 -7.43
CA GLU A 79 9.12 -16.37 -7.77
C GLU A 79 9.53 -16.15 -9.23
N PHE A 80 8.60 -15.71 -10.10
CA PHE A 80 8.94 -15.23 -11.44
C PHE A 80 10.01 -14.14 -11.41
N PHE A 81 10.02 -13.31 -10.36
CA PHE A 81 10.93 -12.18 -10.19
C PHE A 81 12.01 -12.42 -9.13
N LYS A 82 12.23 -13.67 -8.71
CA LYS A 82 13.16 -14.00 -7.62
C LYS A 82 14.59 -13.51 -7.88
N ASP A 83 15.03 -13.59 -9.13
CA ASP A 83 16.39 -13.23 -9.55
C ASP A 83 16.55 -11.72 -9.83
N GLU A 84 15.45 -10.96 -9.89
CA GLU A 84 15.49 -9.52 -10.12
C GLU A 84 15.73 -8.72 -8.82
N PHE A 85 15.49 -9.31 -7.64
CA PHE A 85 15.43 -8.58 -6.37
C PHE A 85 16.14 -9.29 -5.18
N PRO A 86 17.43 -9.67 -5.29
CA PRO A 86 18.13 -10.41 -4.24
C PRO A 86 18.35 -9.61 -2.94
N GLU A 87 18.68 -8.32 -3.02
CA GLU A 87 18.96 -7.49 -1.83
C GLU A 87 17.72 -7.22 -0.97
N ASP A 88 16.57 -7.05 -1.60
CA ASP A 88 15.29 -6.88 -0.92
C ASP A 88 14.93 -8.20 -0.19
N ASN A 89 15.02 -9.33 -0.88
CA ASN A 89 14.70 -10.64 -0.30
C ASN A 89 15.54 -11.00 0.94
N GLU A 90 16.82 -10.58 0.99
CA GLU A 90 17.68 -10.82 2.15
C GLU A 90 17.35 -9.93 3.35
N ARG A 91 16.86 -8.71 3.10
CA ARG A 91 16.46 -7.75 4.15
C ARG A 91 15.08 -8.05 4.71
N PHE A 92 14.18 -8.61 3.90
CA PHE A 92 12.79 -8.85 4.28
C PHE A 92 12.59 -10.29 4.75
N ARG A 93 12.54 -10.48 6.07
CA ARG A 93 12.28 -11.80 6.70
C ARG A 93 10.83 -12.29 6.54
N ASN A 94 9.94 -11.47 6.00
CA ASN A 94 8.48 -11.63 5.99
C ASN A 94 7.87 -11.59 4.57
N VAL A 95 8.61 -12.06 3.56
CA VAL A 95 8.11 -12.18 2.18
C VAL A 95 7.31 -13.47 2.00
N VAL A 96 6.08 -13.33 1.52
CA VAL A 96 5.24 -14.44 1.07
C VAL A 96 5.51 -14.66 -0.42
N PHE A 97 6.28 -15.71 -0.71
CA PHE A 97 6.55 -16.11 -2.08
C PHE A 97 5.37 -16.88 -2.70
N THR A 98 5.05 -16.55 -3.94
CA THR A 98 4.07 -17.28 -4.76
C THR A 98 4.72 -17.88 -5.99
N GLU A 99 4.27 -19.06 -6.37
CA GLU A 99 4.85 -19.88 -7.44
C GLU A 99 4.95 -19.13 -8.77
N ARG A 100 5.99 -19.48 -9.54
CA ARG A 100 6.13 -19.11 -10.95
C ARG A 100 5.27 -20.05 -11.81
N LEU A 101 4.30 -19.50 -12.53
CA LEU A 101 3.42 -20.28 -13.40
C LEU A 101 3.90 -20.26 -14.85
N ASN A 102 4.31 -21.42 -15.39
CA ASN A 102 4.58 -21.66 -16.82
C ASN A 102 5.47 -20.61 -17.53
N ASN A 103 6.36 -19.91 -16.81
CA ASN A 103 7.11 -18.75 -17.31
C ASN A 103 6.22 -17.63 -17.88
N ASP A 104 4.97 -17.55 -17.46
CA ASP A 104 4.03 -16.49 -17.82
C ASP A 104 3.98 -15.46 -16.69
N ARG A 105 4.45 -14.25 -17.02
CA ARG A 105 4.49 -13.11 -16.12
C ARG A 105 3.11 -12.72 -15.61
N GLU A 106 2.12 -12.63 -16.50
CA GLU A 106 0.76 -12.19 -16.14
C GLU A 106 0.04 -13.26 -15.33
N ALA A 107 0.20 -14.55 -15.68
CA ALA A 107 -0.35 -15.64 -14.89
C ALA A 107 0.24 -15.68 -13.47
N SER A 108 1.55 -15.49 -13.35
CA SER A 108 2.25 -15.48 -12.05
C SER A 108 1.83 -14.29 -11.18
N LEU A 109 1.74 -13.09 -11.76
CA LEU A 109 1.22 -11.90 -11.06
C LEU A 109 -0.25 -12.07 -10.66
N LYS A 110 -1.07 -12.67 -11.51
CA LYS A 110 -2.48 -12.95 -11.22
C LYS A 110 -2.63 -13.91 -10.04
N LEU A 111 -1.85 -14.99 -9.99
CA LEU A 111 -1.83 -15.91 -8.85
C LEU A 111 -1.43 -15.18 -7.57
N MET A 112 -0.36 -14.39 -7.63
CA MET A 112 0.14 -13.63 -6.48
C MET A 112 -0.94 -12.72 -5.89
N ARG A 113 -1.59 -11.91 -6.74
CA ARG A 113 -2.69 -11.02 -6.34
C ARG A 113 -3.88 -11.79 -5.78
N GLN A 114 -4.26 -12.89 -6.43
CA GLN A 114 -5.37 -13.73 -5.97
C GLN A 114 -5.10 -14.29 -4.58
N ARG A 115 -3.88 -14.77 -4.31
CA ARG A 115 -3.48 -15.25 -2.98
C ARG A 115 -3.52 -14.13 -1.96
N MET A 116 -2.84 -13.01 -2.23
CA MET A 116 -2.82 -11.83 -1.36
C MET A 116 -4.23 -11.36 -0.97
N PHE A 117 -5.17 -11.33 -1.91
CA PHE A 117 -6.53 -10.86 -1.64
C PHE A 117 -7.48 -11.89 -1.02
N ASN A 118 -7.16 -13.19 -1.02
CA ASN A 118 -7.96 -14.20 -0.31
C ASN A 118 -7.40 -14.55 1.07
N GLU A 119 -6.09 -14.41 1.26
CA GLU A 119 -5.41 -14.75 2.51
C GLU A 119 -5.62 -13.67 3.59
N HIS A 120 -6.12 -12.48 3.21
CA HIS A 120 -6.29 -11.34 4.10
C HIS A 120 -7.64 -10.65 3.93
N GLU A 121 -8.14 -10.05 5.01
CA GLU A 121 -9.25 -9.10 4.97
C GLU A 121 -8.72 -7.67 5.02
N PHE A 122 -9.29 -6.79 4.20
CA PHE A 122 -8.83 -5.41 4.06
C PHE A 122 -9.90 -4.42 4.48
N LYS A 123 -9.50 -3.42 5.27
CA LYS A 123 -10.36 -2.26 5.54
C LYS A 123 -10.35 -1.28 4.37
N ALA A 124 -9.19 -1.11 3.76
CA ALA A 124 -9.00 -0.21 2.63
C ALA A 124 -7.91 -0.69 1.67
N ALA A 125 -7.97 -0.18 0.44
CA ALA A 125 -6.91 -0.21 -0.55
C ALA A 125 -6.55 1.20 -0.97
N VAL A 126 -5.25 1.50 -1.00
CA VAL A 126 -4.70 2.79 -1.40
C VAL A 126 -3.93 2.62 -2.71
N PHE A 127 -4.26 3.44 -3.71
CA PHE A 127 -3.68 3.40 -5.05
C PHE A 127 -2.94 4.71 -5.34
N ILE A 128 -1.62 4.63 -5.58
CA ILE A 128 -0.73 5.79 -5.73
C ILE A 128 0.10 5.66 -7.02
N GLY A 129 -0.07 6.59 -7.95
CA GLY A 129 0.69 6.65 -9.20
C GLY A 129 0.53 5.42 -10.08
N GLY A 130 1.68 4.84 -10.45
CA GLY A 130 1.83 3.57 -11.16
C GLY A 130 1.29 3.50 -12.58
N MET A 131 1.34 2.29 -13.14
CA MET A 131 0.96 1.96 -14.53
C MET A 131 -0.13 0.87 -14.54
N GLY A 132 -0.36 0.21 -15.68
CA GLY A 132 -1.41 -0.80 -15.87
C GLY A 132 -1.51 -1.92 -14.81
N GLY A 133 -0.41 -2.25 -14.12
CA GLY A 133 -0.44 -3.20 -12.99
C GLY A 133 -1.38 -2.79 -11.85
N ILE A 134 -1.45 -1.49 -11.56
CA ILE A 134 -2.31 -0.91 -10.52
C ILE A 134 -3.79 -1.08 -10.88
N ILE A 135 -4.14 -0.91 -12.16
CA ILE A 135 -5.52 -1.07 -12.66
C ILE A 135 -5.95 -2.54 -12.52
N ALA A 136 -5.08 -3.48 -12.89
CA ALA A 136 -5.35 -4.90 -12.75
C ALA A 136 -5.53 -5.31 -11.27
N GLU A 137 -4.77 -4.67 -10.37
CA GLU A 137 -4.92 -4.86 -8.92
C GLU A 137 -6.25 -4.32 -8.42
N TYR A 138 -6.63 -3.11 -8.82
CA TYR A 138 -7.92 -2.52 -8.48
C TYR A 138 -9.09 -3.40 -8.92
N GLU A 139 -9.11 -3.85 -10.17
CA GLU A 139 -10.21 -4.67 -10.71
C GLU A 139 -10.35 -6.00 -9.95
N MET A 140 -9.23 -6.63 -9.60
CA MET A 140 -9.26 -7.86 -8.81
C MET A 140 -9.64 -7.60 -7.36
N PHE A 141 -9.05 -6.59 -6.73
CA PHE A 141 -9.35 -6.20 -5.35
C PHE A 141 -10.84 -5.89 -5.19
N ARG A 142 -11.44 -5.14 -6.12
CA ARG A 142 -12.85 -4.76 -6.01
C ARG A 142 -13.81 -5.95 -6.07
N ARG A 143 -13.44 -7.01 -6.80
CA ARG A 143 -14.22 -8.25 -6.87
C ARG A 143 -14.08 -9.09 -5.60
N LEU A 144 -12.87 -9.20 -5.05
CA LEU A 144 -12.58 -10.08 -3.91
C LEU A 144 -12.82 -9.41 -2.54
N GLN A 145 -12.71 -8.09 -2.48
CA GLN A 145 -12.83 -7.27 -1.28
C GLN A 145 -13.90 -6.18 -1.46
N PRO A 146 -15.17 -6.53 -1.75
CA PRO A 146 -16.21 -5.57 -2.14
C PRO A 146 -16.64 -4.62 -1.00
N ARG A 147 -16.27 -4.92 0.25
CA ARG A 147 -16.58 -4.07 1.42
C ARG A 147 -15.45 -3.11 1.77
N ALA A 148 -14.25 -3.35 1.27
CA ALA A 148 -13.10 -2.50 1.56
C ALA A 148 -13.23 -1.15 0.84
N LYS A 149 -12.80 -0.08 1.52
CA LYS A 149 -12.73 1.27 0.95
C LYS A 149 -11.64 1.33 -0.11
N VAL A 150 -11.86 2.08 -1.18
CA VAL A 150 -10.89 2.30 -2.26
C VAL A 150 -10.49 3.77 -2.25
N ILE A 151 -9.20 4.05 -2.16
CA ILE A 151 -8.63 5.40 -2.07
C ILE A 151 -7.63 5.59 -3.22
N PRO A 152 -8.08 6.05 -4.41
CA PRO A 152 -7.19 6.47 -5.47
C PRO A 152 -6.67 7.88 -5.20
N VAL A 153 -5.39 8.03 -4.92
CA VAL A 153 -4.76 9.35 -4.69
C VAL A 153 -4.47 9.99 -6.05
N THR A 154 -5.50 10.55 -6.69
CA THR A 154 -5.46 11.04 -8.07
C THR A 154 -4.51 12.22 -8.27
N SER A 155 -4.23 12.98 -7.21
CA SER A 155 -3.26 14.07 -7.23
C SER A 155 -1.85 13.58 -7.61
N THR A 156 -1.54 12.29 -7.44
CA THR A 156 -0.27 11.68 -7.83
C THR A 156 -0.15 11.33 -9.32
N GLY A 157 -1.25 11.41 -10.08
CA GLY A 157 -1.29 11.07 -11.50
C GLY A 157 -1.16 9.57 -11.78
N GLY A 158 -0.74 9.23 -13.00
CA GLY A 158 -0.55 7.84 -13.41
C GLY A 158 -1.84 7.01 -13.38
N ALA A 159 -1.71 5.72 -13.11
CA ALA A 159 -2.83 4.77 -13.11
C ALA A 159 -3.88 5.06 -12.03
N SER A 160 -3.55 5.78 -10.95
CA SER A 160 -4.54 6.23 -9.95
C SER A 160 -5.67 7.06 -10.57
N LEU A 161 -5.42 7.80 -11.66
CA LEU A 161 -6.46 8.52 -12.40
C LEU A 161 -7.49 7.56 -13.02
N GLU A 162 -7.02 6.47 -13.61
CA GLU A 162 -7.88 5.46 -14.21
C GLU A 162 -8.66 4.65 -13.16
N VAL A 163 -8.03 4.39 -12.01
CA VAL A 163 -8.72 3.76 -10.87
C VAL A 163 -9.89 4.64 -10.40
N ALA A 164 -9.68 5.95 -10.27
CA ALA A 164 -10.76 6.87 -9.90
C ALA A 164 -11.86 6.93 -10.97
N ALA A 165 -11.49 7.00 -12.25
CA ALA A 165 -12.47 7.00 -13.35
C ALA A 165 -13.35 5.73 -13.35
N LYS A 166 -12.79 4.57 -13.02
CA LYS A 166 -13.52 3.30 -12.89
C LYS A 166 -14.38 3.24 -11.63
N LEU A 167 -13.95 3.89 -10.54
CA LEU A 167 -14.71 3.96 -9.29
C LEU A 167 -15.95 4.85 -9.41
N GLY A 168 -15.90 5.87 -10.28
CA GLY A 168 -16.99 6.83 -10.51
C GLY A 168 -16.76 8.11 -9.71
N GLU A 169 -17.77 8.54 -8.95
CA GLU A 169 -17.65 9.73 -8.10
C GLU A 169 -16.65 9.49 -6.97
N VAL A 170 -15.61 10.31 -6.93
CA VAL A 170 -14.60 10.32 -5.88
C VAL A 170 -14.58 11.67 -5.16
N PRO A 171 -14.25 11.69 -3.86
CA PRO A 171 -13.97 12.91 -3.12
C PRO A 171 -13.00 13.85 -3.86
N PRO A 172 -13.25 15.17 -3.88
CA PRO A 172 -12.42 16.13 -4.60
C PRO A 172 -11.02 16.27 -3.99
N ASP A 173 -10.88 16.04 -2.68
CA ASP A 173 -9.61 16.05 -1.96
C ASP A 173 -8.61 15.01 -2.50
N PHE A 174 -9.05 13.89 -3.08
CA PHE A 174 -8.15 12.94 -3.74
C PHE A 174 -7.33 13.58 -4.85
N ARG A 175 -7.87 14.62 -5.50
CA ARG A 175 -7.23 15.40 -6.55
C ARG A 175 -6.49 16.62 -6.01
N ASP A 176 -7.11 17.33 -5.07
CA ASP A 176 -6.69 18.68 -4.72
C ASP A 176 -5.82 18.73 -3.45
N GLN A 177 -5.99 17.78 -2.54
CA GLN A 177 -5.24 17.71 -1.28
C GLN A 177 -3.79 17.27 -1.55
N ARG A 178 -2.84 18.08 -1.08
CA ARG A 178 -1.40 17.76 -1.06
C ARG A 178 -0.88 17.47 0.34
N ASP A 179 -1.67 17.75 1.36
CA ASP A 179 -1.45 17.21 2.71
C ASP A 179 -1.95 15.75 2.76
N TYR A 180 -1.08 14.85 2.32
CA TYR A 180 -1.38 13.42 2.31
C TYR A 180 -1.54 12.84 3.72
N VAL A 181 -0.93 13.45 4.74
CA VAL A 181 -1.07 12.98 6.13
C VAL A 181 -2.51 13.22 6.58
N ALA A 182 -3.04 14.42 6.37
CA ALA A 182 -4.44 14.72 6.64
C ALA A 182 -5.38 13.80 5.84
N LEU A 183 -5.13 13.63 4.54
CA LEU A 183 -5.91 12.74 3.67
C LEU A 183 -5.99 11.32 4.23
N PHE A 184 -4.87 10.74 4.64
CA PHE A 184 -4.86 9.37 5.13
C PHE A 184 -5.49 9.23 6.52
N HIS A 185 -5.31 10.19 7.42
CA HIS A 185 -6.01 10.17 8.70
C HIS A 185 -7.53 10.17 8.52
N GLU A 186 -8.04 11.05 7.65
CA GLU A 186 -9.47 11.16 7.36
C GLU A 186 -10.01 9.93 6.64
N HIS A 187 -9.39 9.51 5.53
CA HIS A 187 -9.97 8.46 4.70
C HIS A 187 -9.70 7.05 5.23
N LEU A 188 -8.69 6.82 6.06
CA LEU A 188 -8.45 5.51 6.68
C LEU A 188 -9.11 5.39 8.06
N ASP A 189 -9.73 6.45 8.58
CA ASP A 189 -10.33 6.48 9.92
C ASP A 189 -9.29 6.10 11.00
N ILE A 190 -8.13 6.77 10.93
CA ILE A 190 -7.04 6.62 11.90
C ILE A 190 -6.94 7.92 12.66
N SER A 191 -7.21 7.88 13.97
CA SER A 191 -7.14 9.06 14.81
C SER A 191 -5.70 9.57 14.94
N VAL A 192 -5.52 10.89 14.91
CA VAL A 192 -4.23 11.53 15.24
C VAL A 192 -3.79 11.28 16.69
N LYS A 193 -4.72 10.86 17.56
CA LYS A 193 -4.46 10.51 18.96
C LYS A 193 -4.08 9.05 19.14
N GLU A 194 -4.25 8.20 18.12
CA GLU A 194 -3.88 6.79 18.19
C GLU A 194 -2.35 6.66 18.26
N GLU A 195 -1.87 5.95 19.28
CA GLU A 195 -0.45 5.68 19.48
C GLU A 195 0.07 4.68 18.45
N ARG A 196 1.40 4.66 18.27
CA ARG A 196 2.07 3.64 17.48
C ARG A 196 2.58 2.55 18.40
N PHE A 197 2.42 1.31 17.96
CA PHE A 197 2.92 0.15 18.65
C PHE A 197 4.07 -0.46 17.86
N ARG A 198 5.13 -0.85 18.56
CA ARG A 198 6.33 -1.41 17.93
C ARG A 198 6.00 -2.68 17.16
N VAL A 199 5.21 -3.57 17.75
CA VAL A 199 4.66 -4.77 17.11
C VAL A 199 3.14 -4.80 17.26
N PRO A 200 2.39 -5.48 16.35
CA PRO A 200 0.93 -5.59 16.45
C PRO A 200 0.45 -6.31 17.72
N GLY A 201 1.29 -7.15 18.33
CA GLY A 201 0.99 -7.84 19.58
C GLY A 201 0.82 -6.91 20.78
N ASP A 202 1.44 -5.73 20.74
CA ASP A 202 1.35 -4.72 21.81
C ASP A 202 0.11 -3.84 21.66
N GLN A 203 -0.57 -3.89 20.50
CA GLN A 203 -1.71 -3.02 20.21
C GLN A 203 -2.99 -3.52 20.88
N PRO A 204 -3.64 -2.72 21.75
CA PRO A 204 -4.93 -3.06 22.33
C PRO A 204 -6.01 -3.34 21.27
N VAL A 205 -6.90 -4.29 21.55
CA VAL A 205 -8.00 -4.62 20.63
C VAL A 205 -9.00 -3.45 20.54
N ALA A 206 -9.38 -2.87 21.67
CA ALA A 206 -10.26 -1.71 21.74
C ALA A 206 -9.54 -0.44 21.24
N VAL A 207 -10.18 0.34 20.37
CA VAL A 207 -9.55 1.52 19.75
C VAL A 207 -9.32 2.63 20.78
N GLU A 208 -10.20 2.75 21.76
CA GLU A 208 -10.17 3.76 22.82
C GLU A 208 -9.01 3.57 23.80
N GLU A 209 -8.47 2.34 23.88
CA GLU A 209 -7.29 2.00 24.67
C GLU A 209 -6.00 2.31 23.93
N ARG A 210 -6.05 2.58 22.62
CA ARG A 210 -4.89 2.94 21.80
C ARG A 210 -4.59 4.43 21.80
N PHE A 211 -5.46 5.25 22.39
CA PHE A 211 -5.29 6.69 22.37
C PHE A 211 -4.35 7.13 23.47
N TRP A 212 -3.44 8.04 23.13
CA TRP A 212 -2.57 8.68 24.11
C TRP A 212 -3.42 9.33 25.21
N ARG A 213 -3.03 9.10 26.46
CA ARG A 213 -3.68 9.70 27.64
C ARG A 213 -2.64 10.55 28.37
N PRO A 214 -2.99 11.79 28.78
CA PRO A 214 -2.12 12.57 29.63
C PRO A 214 -1.91 11.82 30.94
N GLU A 215 -0.65 11.68 31.36
CA GLU A 215 -0.34 11.25 32.73
C GLU A 215 -0.86 12.33 33.69
N HIS A 216 -1.67 11.92 34.67
CA HIS A 216 -2.23 12.79 35.70
C HIS A 216 -1.23 13.04 36.84
#